data_AF-A0A1V3SDH8-F1
#
_entry.id   AF-A0A1V3SDH8-F1
#
_cell.length_a   1.000
_cell.length_b   1.000
_cell.length_c   1.000
_cell.angle_alpha   90.00
_cell.angle_beta   90.00
_cell.angle_gamma   90.00
#
_symmetry.space_group_name_H-M   'P 1'
#
loop_
_entity.id
_entity.type
_entity.pdbx_description
1 polymer ?
#
loop_
_entity_poly.entity_id
_entity_poly.type
_entity_poly.pdbx_seq_one_letter_code
_entity_poly.pdbx_strand_id
1 'polypeptide(L)'
;MIVIDRDNQRLYEIGRAFPQTGGSWFADVGALFHLDSNLVRPGGQPRWTSADAAGLPIFPGLARYEEAALGPGGIAHALRFTVQRSRRAYVPPATHWASSSTDANLPPMGMRVRLKASYVIPTTFSTETRALLTAMKTHGMFMADNGSNWYVSGAPDPRWNNDTLNRELGQVRGSHFEVVRMDGLVLPP
;
A
#
# COMPACT_ATOMS: atom_id res chain seq x y z
N MET A 1 -9.31 5.56 -9.95
CA MET A 1 -10.65 5.61 -9.31
C MET A 1 -10.84 4.38 -8.45
N ILE A 2 -11.46 4.53 -7.28
CA ILE A 2 -11.76 3.43 -6.35
C ILE A 2 -13.26 3.51 -6.05
N VAL A 3 -13.97 2.39 -6.21
CA VAL A 3 -15.40 2.29 -5.94
C VAL A 3 -15.67 1.08 -5.07
N ILE A 4 -16.41 1.28 -3.98
CA ILE A 4 -16.87 0.22 -3.09
C ILE A 4 -18.36 0.00 -3.31
N ASP A 5 -18.70 -1.16 -3.82
CA ASP A 5 -20.06 -1.65 -3.90
C ASP A 5 -20.34 -2.47 -2.64
N ARG A 6 -21.04 -1.85 -1.69
CA ARG A 6 -21.35 -2.44 -0.39
C ARG A 6 -22.40 -3.54 -0.49
N ASP A 7 -23.33 -3.40 -1.43
CA ASP A 7 -24.46 -4.32 -1.57
C ASP A 7 -24.00 -5.67 -2.14
N ASN A 8 -23.02 -5.65 -3.03
CA ASN A 8 -22.43 -6.86 -3.62
C ASN A 8 -21.07 -7.25 -3.03
N GLN A 9 -20.58 -6.52 -2.02
CA GLN A 9 -19.26 -6.73 -1.41
C GLN A 9 -18.14 -6.78 -2.45
N ARG A 10 -18.07 -5.75 -3.30
CA ARG A 10 -17.05 -5.62 -4.35
C ARG A 10 -16.26 -4.31 -4.21
N LEU A 11 -14.98 -4.39 -4.54
CA LEU A 11 -14.08 -3.25 -4.68
C LEU A 11 -13.59 -3.19 -6.12
N TYR A 12 -13.87 -2.08 -6.80
CA TYR A 12 -13.43 -1.80 -8.15
C TYR A 12 -12.33 -0.74 -8.12
N GLU A 13 -11.22 -1.01 -8.78
CA GLU A 13 -10.09 -0.10 -8.88
C GLU A 13 -9.68 0.09 -10.34
N ILE A 14 -9.68 1.34 -10.79
CA ILE A 14 -9.34 1.72 -12.16
C ILE A 14 -8.09 2.60 -12.14
N GLY A 15 -7.06 2.17 -12.86
CA GLY A 15 -5.78 2.85 -13.01
C GLY A 15 -5.70 3.63 -14.32
N ARG A 16 -5.07 4.81 -14.27
CA ARG A 16 -4.79 5.67 -15.45
C ARG A 16 -6.01 5.83 -16.38
N ALA A 17 -7.10 6.30 -15.79
CA ALA A 17 -8.35 6.53 -16.51
C ALA A 17 -8.40 7.96 -17.05
N PHE A 18 -8.73 8.11 -18.33
CA PHE A 18 -8.84 9.38 -19.03
C PHE A 18 -10.22 9.49 -19.68
N PRO A 19 -10.96 10.59 -19.45
CA PRO A 19 -12.22 10.82 -20.15
C PRO A 19 -11.96 10.97 -21.65
N GLN A 20 -12.88 10.48 -22.46
CA GLN A 20 -12.87 10.58 -23.91
C GLN A 20 -13.99 11.52 -24.38
N THR A 21 -13.84 12.06 -25.59
CA THR A 21 -14.92 12.78 -26.26
C THR A 21 -16.15 11.88 -26.40
N GLY A 22 -17.33 12.35 -25.99
CA GLY A 22 -18.56 11.56 -26.02
C GLY A 22 -18.90 10.82 -24.72
N GLY A 23 -18.15 11.06 -23.63
CA GLY A 23 -18.54 10.64 -22.27
C GLY A 23 -18.06 9.24 -21.86
N SER A 24 -17.32 8.54 -22.71
CA SER A 24 -16.65 7.28 -22.35
C SER A 24 -15.31 7.53 -21.65
N TRP A 25 -14.72 6.47 -21.09
CA TRP A 25 -13.42 6.51 -20.42
C TRP A 25 -12.49 5.47 -21.03
N PHE A 26 -11.25 5.85 -21.26
CA PHE A 26 -10.16 4.92 -21.53
C PHE A 26 -9.40 4.68 -20.23
N ALA A 27 -9.09 3.43 -19.90
CA ALA A 27 -8.31 3.10 -18.71
C ALA A 27 -7.29 2.00 -19.03
N ASP A 28 -6.07 2.17 -18.53
CA ASP A 28 -5.02 1.17 -18.72
C ASP A 28 -5.28 -0.08 -17.87
N VAL A 29 -5.95 0.06 -16.73
CA VAL A 29 -6.22 -1.04 -15.80
C VAL A 29 -7.61 -0.93 -15.19
N GLY A 30 -8.29 -2.08 -15.08
CA GLY A 30 -9.44 -2.30 -14.22
C GLY A 30 -9.24 -3.57 -13.39
N ALA A 31 -9.46 -3.48 -12.07
CA ALA A 31 -9.34 -4.59 -11.13
C ALA A 31 -10.60 -4.70 -10.26
N LEU A 32 -11.05 -5.93 -10.01
CA LEU A 32 -12.18 -6.28 -9.17
C LEU A 32 -11.70 -7.15 -8.01
N PHE A 33 -12.04 -6.76 -6.79
CA PHE A 33 -11.75 -7.51 -5.58
C PHE A 33 -13.03 -7.87 -4.84
N HIS A 34 -13.04 -9.06 -4.27
CA HIS A 34 -14.09 -9.58 -3.42
C HIS A 34 -13.82 -9.14 -1.98
N LEU A 35 -14.73 -8.39 -1.37
CA LEU A 35 -14.58 -7.94 0.02
C LEU A 35 -15.07 -9.00 1.03
N ASP A 36 -15.69 -10.06 0.51
CA ASP A 36 -16.24 -11.23 1.20
C ASP A 36 -15.34 -12.47 1.12
N SER A 37 -14.12 -12.33 0.59
CA SER A 37 -13.23 -13.45 0.34
C SER A 37 -11.75 -13.08 0.47
N ASN A 38 -10.95 -14.02 0.97
CA ASN A 38 -9.48 -13.95 0.95
C ASN A 38 -8.87 -14.58 -0.30
N LEU A 39 -9.71 -15.06 -1.22
CA LEU A 39 -9.22 -15.55 -2.51
C LEU A 39 -8.63 -14.38 -3.28
N VAL A 40 -7.36 -14.52 -3.67
CA VAL A 40 -6.73 -13.64 -4.64
C VAL A 40 -7.64 -13.56 -5.86
N ARG A 41 -7.84 -12.34 -6.36
CA ARG A 41 -8.83 -11.95 -7.38
C ARG A 41 -9.15 -13.09 -8.37
N PRO A 42 -10.44 -13.44 -8.59
CA PRO A 42 -10.83 -14.39 -9.64
C PRO A 42 -10.31 -13.94 -11.00
N GLY A 43 -9.44 -14.75 -11.62
CA GLY A 43 -8.72 -14.42 -12.85
C GLY A 43 -7.34 -13.77 -12.66
N GLY A 44 -7.00 -13.32 -11.46
CA GLY A 44 -5.65 -12.91 -11.07
C GLY A 44 -4.72 -14.11 -10.96
N GLN A 45 -4.10 -14.51 -12.06
CA GLN A 45 -3.06 -15.52 -12.05
C GLN A 45 -1.78 -14.97 -11.41
N PRO A 46 -0.86 -15.82 -10.94
CA PRO A 46 0.54 -15.41 -10.78
C PRO A 46 0.95 -14.57 -11.99
N ARG A 47 1.61 -13.43 -11.77
CA ARG A 47 2.00 -12.44 -12.79
C ARG A 47 0.88 -11.51 -13.29
N TRP A 48 -0.31 -11.53 -12.70
CA TRP A 48 -1.40 -10.62 -13.07
C TRP A 48 -1.36 -9.33 -12.23
N THR A 49 -1.33 -8.16 -12.89
CA THR A 49 -1.26 -6.83 -12.24
C THR A 49 -2.62 -6.22 -11.87
N SER A 50 -2.62 -5.14 -11.11
CA SER A 50 -3.80 -4.34 -10.78
C SER A 50 -3.52 -2.84 -10.94
N ALA A 51 -4.39 -1.98 -10.44
CA ALA A 51 -4.09 -0.54 -10.33
C ALA A 51 -2.92 -0.26 -9.36
N ASP A 52 -2.59 -1.24 -8.51
CA ASP A 52 -1.38 -1.37 -7.71
C ASP A 52 -0.37 -2.29 -8.43
N ALA A 53 0.90 -1.87 -8.51
CA ALA A 53 1.91 -2.60 -9.27
C ALA A 53 2.30 -3.96 -8.67
N ALA A 54 2.11 -4.16 -7.36
CA ALA A 54 2.26 -5.47 -6.71
C ALA A 54 1.06 -6.40 -6.96
N GLY A 55 -0.03 -5.88 -7.55
CA GLY A 55 -1.27 -6.63 -7.78
C GLY A 55 -2.20 -6.68 -6.56
N LEU A 56 -1.90 -5.90 -5.51
CA LEU A 56 -2.71 -5.80 -4.30
C LEU A 56 -3.91 -4.85 -4.50
N PRO A 57 -5.00 -4.97 -3.71
CA PRO A 57 -6.01 -3.91 -3.68
C PRO A 57 -5.41 -2.64 -3.03
N ILE A 58 -5.62 -1.47 -3.64
CA ILE A 58 -5.16 -0.18 -3.13
C ILE A 58 -5.91 0.20 -1.85
N PHE A 59 -7.24 0.16 -1.89
CA PHE A 59 -8.10 0.73 -0.84
C PHE A 59 -7.77 0.21 0.57
N PRO A 60 -7.58 -1.11 0.81
CA PRO A 60 -7.26 -1.62 2.14
C PRO A 60 -5.90 -1.18 2.68
N GLY A 61 -5.00 -0.68 1.83
CA GLY A 61 -3.68 -0.18 2.22
C GLY A 61 -3.62 1.33 2.44
N LEU A 62 -4.69 2.08 2.13
CA LEU A 62 -4.72 3.54 2.26
C LEU A 62 -4.91 3.98 3.71
N ALA A 63 -4.10 4.94 4.16
CA ALA A 63 -4.42 5.65 5.39
C ALA A 63 -5.69 6.50 5.22
N ARG A 64 -6.66 6.37 6.13
CA ARG A 64 -7.90 7.17 6.09
C ARG A 64 -7.93 8.15 7.26
N TYR A 65 -8.42 9.36 7.00
CA TYR A 65 -8.36 10.45 7.98
C TYR A 65 -9.19 10.10 9.21
N GLU A 66 -10.38 9.54 9.03
CA GLU A 66 -11.28 9.15 10.12
C GLU A 66 -10.63 8.16 11.08
N GLU A 67 -9.84 7.23 10.58
CA GLU A 67 -9.11 6.26 11.39
C GLU A 67 -7.92 6.91 12.09
N ALA A 68 -7.16 7.75 11.39
CA ALA A 68 -6.00 8.43 11.94
C ALA A 68 -6.40 9.46 13.03
N ALA A 69 -7.54 10.11 12.86
CA ALA A 69 -8.08 11.11 13.80
C ALA A 69 -8.49 10.50 15.14
N LEU A 70 -8.76 9.19 15.20
CA LEU A 70 -8.96 8.46 16.46
C LEU A 70 -7.65 8.30 17.27
N GLY A 71 -6.51 8.61 16.67
CA GLY A 71 -5.20 8.52 17.30
C GLY A 71 -4.61 7.10 17.30
N PRO A 72 -3.61 6.84 18.16
CA PRO A 72 -2.96 5.54 18.27
C PRO A 72 -3.96 4.39 18.41
N GLY A 73 -3.90 3.43 17.49
CA GLY A 73 -4.81 2.28 17.44
C GLY A 73 -6.07 2.47 16.58
N GLY A 74 -6.31 3.68 16.05
CA GLY A 74 -7.46 3.95 15.17
C GLY A 74 -7.37 3.31 13.78
N ILE A 75 -6.15 3.15 13.25
CA ILE A 75 -5.88 2.45 11.99
C ILE A 75 -5.60 0.97 12.30
N ALA A 76 -6.56 0.10 11.99
CA ALA A 76 -6.54 -1.32 12.35
C ALA A 76 -6.06 -2.25 11.21
N HIS A 77 -5.31 -1.71 10.25
CA HIS A 77 -4.85 -2.45 9.08
C HIS A 77 -3.40 -2.08 8.72
N ALA A 78 -2.79 -2.91 7.87
CA ALA A 78 -1.47 -2.62 7.31
C ALA A 78 -1.58 -1.52 6.26
N LEU A 79 -0.56 -0.66 6.18
CA LEU A 79 -0.49 0.38 5.16
C LEU A 79 0.23 -0.12 3.91
N ARG A 80 0.15 0.63 2.82
CA ARG A 80 1.00 0.42 1.64
C ARG A 80 2.06 1.51 1.51
N PHE A 81 3.23 1.14 0.99
CA PHE A 81 4.30 2.09 0.71
C PHE A 81 5.01 1.79 -0.62
N THR A 82 5.78 2.77 -1.10
CA THR A 82 6.53 2.65 -2.35
C THR A 82 8.04 2.73 -2.14
N VAL A 83 8.78 2.19 -3.11
CA VAL A 83 10.25 2.24 -3.18
C VAL A 83 10.67 2.65 -4.58
N GLN A 84 11.83 3.28 -4.73
CA GLN A 84 12.27 3.73 -6.05
C GLN A 84 12.66 2.59 -6.97
N ARG A 85 13.20 1.50 -6.41
CA ARG A 85 13.64 0.32 -7.16
C ARG A 85 13.16 -0.95 -6.49
N SER A 86 12.60 -1.83 -7.29
CA SER A 86 12.14 -3.16 -6.89
C SER A 86 12.87 -4.25 -7.66
N ARG A 87 12.86 -5.46 -7.10
CA ARG A 87 13.31 -6.67 -7.77
C ARG A 87 12.21 -7.17 -8.70
N ARG A 88 12.61 -7.84 -9.78
CA ARG A 88 11.78 -8.69 -10.65
C ARG A 88 11.35 -9.95 -9.89
N ALA A 89 10.57 -9.76 -8.82
CA ALA A 89 10.10 -10.80 -7.91
C ALA A 89 8.97 -10.24 -7.05
N TYR A 90 8.17 -11.14 -6.48
CA TYR A 90 7.13 -10.79 -5.52
C TYR A 90 6.94 -11.88 -4.47
N VAL A 91 6.32 -11.52 -3.35
CA VAL A 91 5.93 -12.45 -2.28
C VAL A 91 4.43 -12.37 -2.05
N PRO A 92 3.70 -13.50 -2.00
CA PRO A 92 2.26 -13.51 -1.71
C PRO A 92 1.91 -12.76 -0.41
N PRO A 93 0.75 -12.06 -0.36
CA PRO A 93 -0.36 -12.12 -1.30
C PRO A 93 -0.22 -11.23 -2.55
N ALA A 94 0.91 -10.53 -2.74
CA ALA A 94 1.18 -9.89 -4.03
C ALA A 94 1.18 -10.92 -5.17
N THR A 95 0.85 -10.48 -6.37
CA THR A 95 0.73 -11.34 -7.55
C THR A 95 1.65 -10.91 -8.69
N HIS A 96 2.30 -9.75 -8.58
CA HIS A 96 3.00 -9.12 -9.70
C HIS A 96 4.26 -8.36 -9.26
N TRP A 97 5.15 -8.06 -10.22
CA TRP A 97 6.37 -7.26 -10.05
C TRP A 97 6.43 -6.16 -11.10
N ALA A 98 7.12 -5.06 -10.82
CA ALA A 98 7.18 -3.91 -11.73
C ALA A 98 8.61 -3.51 -12.09
N SER A 99 9.49 -4.49 -12.30
CA SER A 99 10.91 -4.26 -12.56
C SER A 99 11.49 -5.33 -13.47
N SER A 100 12.55 -4.99 -14.21
CA SER A 100 13.38 -5.93 -14.94
C SER A 100 14.62 -6.39 -14.15
N SER A 101 14.94 -5.73 -13.03
CA SER A 101 16.16 -5.97 -12.27
C SER A 101 16.08 -7.24 -11.43
N THR A 102 17.06 -8.14 -11.53
CA THR A 102 17.11 -9.40 -10.76
C THR A 102 17.94 -9.32 -9.48
N ASP A 103 18.51 -8.15 -9.18
CA ASP A 103 19.36 -7.89 -8.01
C ASP A 103 18.66 -8.31 -6.70
N ALA A 104 19.29 -9.23 -5.97
CA ALA A 104 18.75 -9.79 -4.74
C ALA A 104 18.72 -8.80 -3.57
N ASN A 105 19.43 -7.67 -3.67
CA ASN A 105 19.40 -6.60 -2.67
C ASN A 105 18.22 -5.64 -2.84
N LEU A 106 17.48 -5.75 -3.94
CA LEU A 106 16.24 -4.98 -4.13
C LEU A 106 15.06 -5.71 -3.49
N PRO A 107 14.11 -4.97 -2.91
CA PRO A 107 12.95 -5.57 -2.29
C PRO A 107 11.98 -6.13 -3.35
N PRO A 108 11.37 -7.30 -3.12
CA PRO A 108 10.30 -7.83 -3.96
C PRO A 108 8.97 -7.11 -3.66
N MET A 109 8.08 -7.05 -4.65
CA MET A 109 6.71 -6.58 -4.42
C MET A 109 6.01 -7.47 -3.37
N GLY A 110 5.15 -6.88 -2.55
CA GLY A 110 4.50 -7.56 -1.44
C GLY A 110 5.38 -7.78 -0.20
N MET A 111 6.66 -7.38 -0.23
CA MET A 111 7.52 -7.41 0.97
C MET A 111 6.85 -6.63 2.11
N ARG A 112 6.73 -7.26 3.27
CA ARG A 112 6.20 -6.63 4.47
C ARG A 112 7.33 -6.09 5.35
N VAL A 113 7.20 -4.84 5.76
CA VAL A 113 8.04 -4.21 6.78
C VAL A 113 7.20 -3.84 7.98
N ARG A 114 7.82 -3.69 9.15
CA ARG A 114 7.16 -3.08 10.31
C ARG A 114 8.12 -2.16 11.05
N LEU A 115 7.57 -1.15 11.70
CA LEU A 115 8.33 -0.28 12.58
C LEU A 115 8.80 -1.09 13.79
N LYS A 116 10.09 -1.02 14.13
CA LYS A 116 10.66 -1.78 15.24
C LYS A 116 9.95 -1.46 16.54
N ALA A 117 9.75 -2.49 17.38
CA ALA A 117 9.15 -2.33 18.70
C ALA A 117 9.88 -1.27 19.54
N SER A 118 11.21 -1.21 19.43
CA SER A 118 12.10 -0.27 20.13
C SER A 118 12.02 1.18 19.67
N TYR A 119 11.42 1.48 18.52
CA TYR A 119 11.27 2.86 18.07
C TYR A 119 10.28 3.61 18.97
N VAL A 120 10.72 4.66 19.66
CA VAL A 120 9.84 5.48 20.50
C VAL A 120 9.13 6.50 19.63
N ILE A 121 7.80 6.42 19.55
CA ILE A 121 6.98 7.38 18.82
C ILE A 121 6.98 8.70 19.60
N PRO A 122 7.47 9.82 19.04
CA PRO A 122 7.50 11.10 19.74
C PRO A 122 6.10 11.54 20.17
N THR A 123 5.97 11.95 21.43
CA THR A 123 4.71 12.46 21.98
C THR A 123 4.35 13.83 21.42
N THR A 124 5.32 14.54 20.84
CA THR A 124 5.18 15.84 20.18
C THR A 124 4.62 15.75 18.76
N PHE A 125 4.55 14.56 18.17
CA PHE A 125 3.96 14.38 16.84
C PHE A 125 2.44 14.53 16.89
N SER A 126 1.86 14.89 15.73
CA SER A 126 0.41 15.01 15.57
C SER A 126 -0.30 13.70 15.91
N THR A 127 -1.59 13.80 16.26
CA THR A 127 -2.46 12.65 16.53
C THR A 127 -2.43 11.65 15.36
N GLU A 128 -2.52 12.16 14.13
CA GLU A 128 -2.53 11.38 12.91
C GLU A 128 -1.18 10.69 12.65
N THR A 129 -0.07 11.41 12.80
CA THR A 129 1.26 10.80 12.65
C THR A 129 1.48 9.70 13.67
N ARG A 130 1.05 9.91 14.92
CA ARG A 130 1.14 8.88 15.97
C ARG A 130 0.24 7.68 15.64
N ALA A 131 -0.94 7.89 15.08
CA ALA A 131 -1.81 6.82 14.60
C ALA A 131 -1.14 5.99 13.50
N LEU A 132 -0.57 6.66 12.49
CA LEU A 132 0.17 6.03 11.39
C LEU A 132 1.35 5.20 11.90
N LEU A 133 2.21 5.78 12.75
CA LEU A 133 3.37 5.06 13.29
C LEU A 133 2.97 3.89 14.19
N THR A 134 1.85 4.01 14.91
CA THR A 134 1.29 2.91 15.69
C THR A 134 0.83 1.78 14.76
N ALA A 135 0.13 2.09 13.67
CA ALA A 135 -0.26 1.10 12.67
C ALA A 135 0.93 0.44 11.99
N MET A 136 1.97 1.21 11.64
CA MET A 136 3.22 0.67 11.08
C MET A 136 3.94 -0.27 12.05
N LYS A 137 3.81 -0.07 13.35
CA LYS A 137 4.37 -0.96 14.37
C LYS A 137 3.53 -2.22 14.56
N THR A 138 2.22 -2.08 14.66
CA THR A 138 1.28 -3.17 14.98
C THR A 138 0.97 -4.03 13.76
N HIS A 139 0.65 -3.40 12.63
CA HIS A 139 0.18 -4.04 11.41
C HIS A 139 1.24 -4.03 10.29
N GLY A 140 2.26 -3.18 10.38
CA GLY A 140 3.28 -3.09 9.35
C GLY A 140 2.79 -2.44 8.06
N MET A 141 3.59 -2.58 7.01
CA MET A 141 3.32 -2.02 5.70
C MET A 141 3.75 -3.00 4.60
N PHE A 142 3.05 -2.98 3.48
CA PHE A 142 3.38 -3.76 2.28
C PHE A 142 4.01 -2.88 1.20
N MET A 143 5.09 -3.37 0.61
CA MET A 143 5.69 -2.76 -0.57
C MET A 143 4.78 -3.01 -1.77
N ALA A 144 4.28 -1.93 -2.35
CA ALA A 144 3.14 -1.98 -3.25
C ALA A 144 3.40 -1.40 -4.64
N ASP A 145 4.33 -0.45 -4.76
CA ASP A 145 4.61 0.20 -6.03
C ASP A 145 6.05 0.74 -6.12
N ASN A 146 6.43 1.10 -7.33
CA ASN A 146 7.63 1.87 -7.58
C ASN A 146 7.29 3.37 -7.51
N GLY A 147 8.00 4.10 -6.65
CA GLY A 147 7.75 5.52 -6.40
C GLY A 147 8.79 6.13 -5.48
N SER A 148 8.44 7.19 -4.77
CA SER A 148 9.33 7.80 -3.77
C SER A 148 9.55 6.85 -2.59
N ASN A 149 10.81 6.68 -2.18
CA ASN A 149 11.15 5.78 -1.08
C ASN A 149 10.34 6.10 0.19
N TRP A 150 9.76 5.07 0.80
CA TRP A 150 9.00 5.16 2.06
C TRP A 150 7.74 6.01 1.99
N TYR A 151 7.26 6.34 0.79
CA TYR A 151 6.03 7.11 0.63
C TYR A 151 4.81 6.25 0.95
N VAL A 152 3.97 6.73 1.87
CA VAL A 152 2.73 6.08 2.32
C VAL A 152 1.55 6.81 1.68
N SER A 153 0.61 6.05 1.14
CA SER A 153 -0.57 6.61 0.47
C SER A 153 -1.74 6.79 1.43
N GLY A 154 -2.32 7.99 1.42
CA GLY A 154 -3.58 8.29 2.11
C GLY A 154 -4.76 8.42 1.15
N ALA A 155 -5.97 8.12 1.63
CA ALA A 155 -7.19 8.49 0.95
C ALA A 155 -7.30 10.04 0.92
N PRO A 156 -7.73 10.65 -0.20
CA PRO A 156 -7.88 12.10 -0.29
C PRO A 156 -8.87 12.61 0.76
N ASP A 157 -8.40 13.54 1.60
CA ASP A 157 -9.23 14.22 2.59
C ASP A 157 -8.69 15.64 2.81
N PRO A 158 -9.53 16.69 2.76
CA PRO A 158 -9.08 18.06 2.97
C PRO A 158 -8.59 18.34 4.40
N ARG A 159 -8.92 17.49 5.38
CA ARG A 159 -8.51 17.64 6.78
C ARG A 159 -7.07 17.16 7.02
N TRP A 160 -6.44 16.49 6.05
CA TRP A 160 -5.03 16.14 6.15
C TRP A 160 -4.14 17.39 6.16
N ASN A 161 -3.31 17.53 7.20
CA ASN A 161 -2.21 18.48 7.19
C ASN A 161 -0.95 17.82 6.62
N ASN A 162 -0.84 17.80 5.28
CA ASN A 162 0.25 17.12 4.59
C ASN A 162 1.64 17.70 4.92
N ASP A 163 1.76 18.99 5.18
CA ASP A 163 3.04 19.61 5.56
C ASP A 163 3.54 19.05 6.91
N THR A 164 2.63 18.92 7.87
CA THR A 164 2.94 18.33 9.19
C THR A 164 3.28 16.85 9.06
N LEU A 165 2.46 16.08 8.32
CA LEU A 165 2.69 14.66 8.09
C LEU A 165 4.05 14.42 7.41
N ASN A 166 4.36 15.14 6.35
CA ASN A 166 5.62 14.99 5.62
C ASN A 166 6.82 15.33 6.51
N ARG A 167 6.73 16.40 7.31
CA ARG A 167 7.79 16.80 8.24
C ARG A 167 8.03 15.78 9.35
N GLU A 168 6.97 15.23 9.92
CA GLU A 168 7.07 14.30 11.05
C GLU A 168 7.45 12.89 10.60
N LEU A 169 6.79 12.35 9.57
CA LEU A 169 7.14 11.05 8.99
C LEU A 169 8.54 11.07 8.36
N GLY A 170 8.99 12.20 7.82
CA GLY A 170 10.34 12.37 7.29
C GLY A 170 11.46 12.19 8.33
N GLN A 171 11.14 12.28 9.62
CA GLN A 171 12.10 11.99 10.71
C GLN A 171 12.29 10.48 10.94
N VAL A 172 11.37 9.65 10.43
CA VAL A 172 11.38 8.20 10.61
C VAL A 172 12.20 7.56 9.51
N ARG A 173 13.46 7.25 9.82
CA ARG A 173 14.39 6.59 8.88
C ARG A 173 14.01 5.13 8.62
N GLY A 174 14.34 4.63 7.43
CA GLY A 174 14.20 3.22 7.05
C GLY A 174 14.90 2.24 8.01
N SER A 175 15.99 2.66 8.67
CA SER A 175 16.69 1.86 9.69
C SER A 175 15.87 1.59 10.96
N HIS A 176 14.77 2.32 11.18
CA HIS A 176 13.82 2.07 12.25
C HIS A 176 12.81 0.97 11.90
N PHE A 177 12.79 0.51 10.64
CA PHE A 177 11.97 -0.61 10.22
C PHE A 177 12.77 -1.91 10.22
N GLU A 178 12.05 -3.01 10.26
CA GLU A 178 12.56 -4.35 10.02
C GLU A 178 11.70 -5.05 8.97
N VAL A 179 12.33 -5.89 8.16
CA VAL A 179 11.63 -6.74 7.19
C VAL A 179 11.03 -7.91 7.95
N VAL A 180 9.73 -8.11 7.78
CA VAL A 180 9.04 -9.28 8.32
C VAL A 180 9.35 -10.46 7.41
N ARG A 181 9.81 -11.58 7.98
CA ARG A 181 10.04 -12.80 7.21
C ARG A 181 8.72 -13.23 6.56
N MET A 182 8.78 -13.45 5.25
CA MET A 182 7.68 -13.97 4.45
C MET A 182 8.22 -15.12 3.59
N ASP A 183 7.43 -16.17 3.43
CA ASP A 183 7.78 -17.34 2.62
C ASP A 183 7.04 -17.29 1.27
N GLY A 184 7.52 -18.07 0.30
CA GLY A 184 6.88 -18.17 -1.02
C GLY A 184 7.30 -17.11 -2.04
N LEU A 185 8.56 -16.66 -2.01
CA LEU A 185 9.12 -15.78 -3.04
C LEU A 185 8.92 -16.38 -4.43
N VAL A 186 8.23 -15.65 -5.31
CA VAL A 186 8.04 -16.03 -6.70
C VAL A 186 9.05 -15.29 -7.57
N LEU A 187 9.89 -16.07 -8.25
CA LEU A 187 10.76 -15.59 -9.30
C LEU A 187 10.09 -15.86 -10.66
N PRO A 188 9.90 -14.85 -11.50
CA PRO A 188 9.48 -15.08 -12.87
C PRO A 188 10.62 -15.75 -13.67
N PRO A 189 10.28 -16.56 -14.68
CA PRO A 189 11.22 -17.20 -15.58
C PRO A 189 12.04 -16.18 -16.34
#